data_AF-A0AA88SG07-F1
#
_entry.id   AF-A0AA88SG07-F1
#
_cell.length_a   1.000
_cell.length_b   1.000
_cell.length_c   1.000
_cell.angle_alpha   90.00
_cell.angle_beta   90.00
_cell.angle_gamma   90.00
#
_symmetry.space_group_name_H-M   'P 1'
#
loop_
_entity.id
_entity.type
_entity.pdbx_description
1 polymer ?
#
loop_
_entity_poly.entity_id
_entity_poly.type
_entity_poly.pdbx_seq_one_letter_code
_entity_poly.pdbx_strand_id
1 'polypeptide(L)'
;MGFFSPGNSKNRYMGIWYKETLPVRTVVWVANRKTPLTDISGELKLISNPGILVLANGSGNIIWSTNTSRPAQGPVLVAQLLDSGNLVVRDTHTDDGNFLWQSFDYPSDTLLPGMKLGKNFETGLERYLSSWKSNDDPSPSDFTFHCDPSGYPQNLIRRGSVEQYRAGPWNGVRFSGVPYLSPNTIFRYGLVFNDKEIYYSYDVINSSVISRLMLSPNGVLQRWTWPGDRSQGWVLYMSVPTGYCDTYSLCGAYGTCNVGVSPQCKCLDKFAPKYSDDWANADWSDGCVRKTPLACNNNGSDGFLKYSNVKLPDTRNSWFNVSMTLEECKKVCLNNCSCTAYANLDIRDGGSGCLLWFGDLIDIRDFPEGAGQDTSRQGPVEFKNEVICIAKLQHRNLVKLLGCCIQGTEKMLIYEYMPNKSLDSFIFGLSLSWKSF
;
A
#
# COMPACT_ATOMS: atom_id res chain seq x y z
N MET A 1 -19.50 24.14 -9.59
CA MET A 1 -19.15 24.62 -8.23
C MET A 1 -20.26 25.53 -7.73
N GLY A 2 -20.59 25.49 -6.45
CA GLY A 2 -21.60 26.36 -5.87
C GLY A 2 -21.95 26.02 -4.42
N PHE A 3 -22.99 26.66 -3.89
CA PHE A 3 -23.50 26.39 -2.55
C PHE A 3 -24.43 25.18 -2.55
N PHE A 4 -24.34 24.33 -1.52
CA PHE A 4 -25.23 23.19 -1.34
C PHE A 4 -25.44 22.86 0.14
N SER A 5 -26.48 22.08 0.41
CA SER A 5 -26.74 21.42 1.69
C SER A 5 -26.76 19.90 1.46
N PRO A 6 -25.93 19.12 2.16
CA PRO A 6 -25.91 17.66 2.03
C PRO A 6 -27.13 17.04 2.71
N GLY A 7 -27.85 16.18 1.96
CA GLY A 7 -29.03 15.46 2.41
C GLY A 7 -30.00 16.31 3.24
N ASN A 8 -30.18 15.98 4.51
CA ASN A 8 -31.12 16.65 5.42
C ASN A 8 -30.50 17.80 6.25
N SER A 9 -29.25 18.16 5.98
CA SER A 9 -28.54 19.20 6.72
C SER A 9 -29.16 20.58 6.48
N LYS A 10 -29.32 21.35 7.55
CA LYS A 10 -29.67 22.78 7.47
C LYS A 10 -28.44 23.67 7.21
N ASN A 11 -27.25 23.09 7.35
CA ASN A 11 -25.99 23.79 7.10
C ASN A 11 -25.72 23.87 5.59
N ARG A 12 -25.04 24.95 5.19
CA ARG A 12 -24.66 25.22 3.81
C ARG A 12 -23.15 25.24 3.65
N TYR A 13 -22.71 24.73 2.51
CA TYR A 13 -21.31 24.57 2.19
C TYR A 13 -21.02 25.00 0.76
N MET A 14 -19.82 25.49 0.50
CA MET A 14 -19.30 25.74 -0.84
C MET A 14 -18.57 24.48 -1.32
N GLY A 15 -18.98 23.93 -2.47
CA GLY A 15 -18.43 22.68 -2.96
C GLY A 15 -18.35 22.55 -4.48
N ILE A 16 -17.64 21.51 -4.90
CA ILE A 16 -17.49 21.09 -6.29
C ILE A 16 -18.10 19.69 -6.41
N TRP A 17 -18.87 19.48 -7.47
CA TRP A 17 -19.54 18.21 -7.80
C TRP A 17 -19.53 18.03 -9.32
N TYR A 18 -19.71 16.79 -9.77
CA TYR A 18 -19.92 16.50 -11.20
C TYR A 18 -21.18 17.20 -11.71
N LYS A 19 -21.09 17.86 -12.87
CA LYS A 19 -22.22 18.54 -13.52
C LYS A 19 -23.34 17.53 -13.86
N GLU A 20 -24.54 18.03 -14.15
CA GLU A 20 -25.86 17.37 -14.29
C GLU A 20 -25.97 16.10 -15.16
N THR A 21 -24.88 15.59 -15.73
CA THR A 21 -24.85 14.27 -16.38
C THR A 21 -25.06 13.11 -15.40
N LEU A 22 -24.92 13.34 -14.08
CA LEU A 22 -25.18 12.33 -13.06
C LEU A 22 -26.53 12.55 -12.36
N PRO A 23 -27.36 11.50 -12.19
CA PRO A 23 -28.67 11.60 -11.54
C PRO A 23 -28.58 11.90 -10.04
N VAL A 24 -27.42 11.68 -9.41
CA VAL A 24 -27.16 11.97 -8.00
C VAL A 24 -26.03 12.98 -7.89
N ARG A 25 -26.27 14.09 -7.18
CA ARG A 25 -25.26 15.11 -6.91
C ARG A 25 -24.09 14.50 -6.14
N THR A 26 -22.97 14.29 -6.85
CA THR A 26 -21.78 13.67 -6.29
C THR A 26 -20.74 14.74 -6.00
N VAL A 27 -20.67 15.18 -4.74
CA VAL A 27 -19.72 16.18 -4.26
C VAL A 27 -18.34 15.54 -4.12
N VAL A 28 -17.31 16.23 -4.59
CA VAL A 28 -15.91 15.75 -4.63
C VAL A 28 -14.94 16.65 -3.88
N TRP A 29 -15.37 17.87 -3.55
CA TRP A 29 -14.58 18.81 -2.76
C TRP A 29 -15.49 19.81 -2.04
N VAL A 30 -15.12 20.18 -0.82
CA VAL A 30 -15.86 21.14 0.01
C VAL A 30 -14.87 22.09 0.70
N ALA A 31 -15.11 23.40 0.59
CA ALA A 31 -14.22 24.43 1.15
C ALA A 31 -14.34 24.52 2.68
N ASN A 32 -15.54 24.86 3.16
CA ASN A 32 -15.80 25.23 4.55
C ASN A 32 -16.30 24.05 5.39
N ARG A 33 -15.63 22.89 5.27
CA ARG A 33 -16.03 21.64 5.96
C ARG A 33 -16.12 21.78 7.48
N LYS A 34 -15.21 22.55 8.08
CA LYS A 34 -15.12 22.74 9.54
C LYS A 34 -16.12 23.77 10.07
N THR A 35 -16.43 24.78 9.27
CA THR A 35 -17.26 25.93 9.68
C THR A 35 -18.37 26.12 8.65
N PRO A 36 -19.56 25.53 8.86
CA PRO A 36 -20.68 25.68 7.93
C PRO A 36 -21.24 27.11 7.91
N LEU A 37 -21.91 27.45 6.81
CA LEU A 37 -22.84 28.58 6.78
C LEU A 37 -24.17 28.13 7.39
N THR A 38 -24.69 28.88 8.35
CA THR A 38 -25.98 28.59 9.02
C THR A 38 -27.14 29.43 8.48
N ASP A 39 -26.84 30.40 7.62
CA ASP A 39 -27.80 31.31 7.00
C ASP A 39 -27.97 31.02 5.49
N ILE A 40 -28.98 31.65 4.89
CA ILE A 40 -29.25 31.56 3.45
C ILE A 40 -28.35 32.50 2.62
N SER A 41 -27.57 33.35 3.27
CA SER A 41 -26.72 34.34 2.63
C SER A 41 -25.25 33.92 2.74
N GLY A 42 -24.62 33.65 1.61
CA GLY A 42 -23.20 33.32 1.56
C GLY A 42 -22.60 33.86 0.28
N GLU A 43 -21.40 34.41 0.38
CA GLU A 43 -20.73 35.04 -0.75
C GLU A 43 -19.29 34.56 -0.87
N LEU A 44 -18.90 34.18 -2.09
CA LEU A 44 -17.52 33.80 -2.42
C LEU A 44 -16.89 34.94 -3.21
N LYS A 45 -15.84 35.56 -2.67
CA LYS A 45 -15.14 36.71 -3.27
C LYS A 45 -13.67 36.43 -3.46
N LEU A 46 -13.11 36.96 -4.54
CA LEU A 46 -11.67 37.07 -4.73
C LEU A 46 -11.21 38.43 -4.22
N ILE A 47 -10.28 38.45 -3.25
CA ILE A 47 -9.67 39.67 -2.73
C ILE A 47 -8.34 39.88 -3.43
N SER A 48 -8.22 40.94 -4.23
CA SER A 48 -7.08 41.15 -5.13
C SER A 48 -5.73 41.36 -4.43
N ASN A 49 -5.71 41.91 -3.22
CA ASN A 49 -4.50 42.02 -2.41
C ASN A 49 -4.85 41.53 -1.00
N PRO A 50 -4.42 40.32 -0.58
CA PRO A 50 -3.24 39.56 -1.06
C PRO A 50 -3.47 38.51 -2.16
N GLY A 51 -4.63 38.44 -2.80
CA GLY A 51 -4.92 37.44 -3.84
C GLY A 51 -5.52 36.16 -3.26
N ILE A 52 -6.49 36.28 -2.36
CA ILE A 52 -7.11 35.16 -1.64
C ILE A 52 -8.58 35.02 -1.98
N LEU A 53 -9.07 33.78 -1.99
CA LEU A 53 -10.49 33.48 -2.11
C LEU A 53 -11.10 33.43 -0.71
N VAL A 54 -12.19 34.17 -0.49
CA VAL A 54 -12.86 34.32 0.80
C VAL A 54 -14.31 33.92 0.68
N LEU A 55 -14.77 33.08 1.60
CA LEU A 55 -16.17 32.76 1.82
C LEU A 55 -16.66 33.53 3.05
N ALA A 56 -17.65 34.40 2.87
CA ALA A 56 -18.28 35.16 3.94
C ALA A 56 -19.76 34.81 4.11
N ASN A 57 -20.30 34.99 5.32
CA ASN A 57 -21.73 34.87 5.60
C ASN A 57 -22.50 36.17 5.27
N GLY A 58 -23.81 36.20 5.50
CA GLY A 58 -24.64 37.38 5.22
C GLY A 58 -24.30 38.63 6.05
N SER A 59 -23.58 38.47 7.17
CA SER A 59 -23.11 39.57 8.02
C SER A 59 -21.72 40.09 7.61
N GLY A 60 -21.08 39.47 6.61
CA GLY A 60 -19.71 39.81 6.19
C GLY A 60 -18.61 39.13 6.99
N ASN A 61 -18.95 38.22 7.93
CA ASN A 61 -17.96 37.46 8.68
C ASN A 61 -17.30 36.42 7.78
N ILE A 62 -15.97 36.33 7.83
CA ILE A 62 -15.20 35.34 7.07
C ILE A 62 -15.37 33.96 7.71
N ILE A 63 -15.90 33.02 6.93
CA ILE A 63 -16.14 31.63 7.33
C ILE A 63 -14.99 30.74 6.89
N TRP A 64 -14.40 31.03 5.73
CA TRP A 64 -13.27 30.29 5.18
C TRP A 64 -12.48 31.19 4.23
N SER A 65 -11.16 30.99 4.16
CA SER A 65 -10.31 31.65 3.19
C SER A 65 -9.16 30.75 2.77
N THR A 66 -8.65 30.97 1.56
CA THR A 66 -7.40 30.34 1.10
C THR A 66 -6.20 30.97 1.80
N ASN A 67 -5.16 30.17 2.02
CA ASN A 67 -3.85 30.69 2.38
C ASN A 67 -2.98 30.80 1.12
N THR A 68 -2.27 31.90 0.95
CA THR A 68 -1.34 32.11 -0.16
C THR A 68 0.07 32.30 0.39
N SER A 69 1.04 31.59 -0.16
CA SER A 69 2.45 31.66 0.27
C SER A 69 3.17 32.90 -0.25
N ARG A 70 2.63 33.54 -1.29
CA ARG A 70 3.15 34.76 -1.89
C ARG A 70 2.00 35.69 -2.29
N PRO A 71 2.22 37.02 -2.26
CA PRO A 71 1.25 37.96 -2.78
C PRO A 71 1.14 37.82 -4.31
N ALA A 72 -0.02 38.24 -4.82
CA ALA A 72 -0.20 38.44 -6.25
C ALA A 72 0.78 39.48 -6.80
N GLN A 73 1.36 39.22 -7.97
CA GLN A 73 2.37 40.09 -8.58
C GLN A 73 1.79 40.93 -9.73
N GLY A 74 0.83 40.37 -10.46
CA GLY A 74 0.22 40.96 -11.64
C GLY A 74 -1.06 41.72 -11.35
N PRO A 75 -1.50 42.54 -12.32
CA PRO A 75 -2.64 43.44 -12.17
C PRO A 75 -3.99 42.74 -12.18
N VAL A 76 -4.06 41.51 -12.71
CA VAL A 76 -5.32 40.77 -12.90
C VAL A 76 -5.21 39.39 -12.26
N LEU A 77 -6.09 39.16 -11.30
CA LEU A 77 -6.25 37.90 -10.60
C LEU A 77 -7.54 37.22 -10.99
N VAL A 78 -7.47 35.91 -11.16
CA VAL A 78 -8.61 35.10 -11.55
C VAL A 78 -8.72 33.88 -10.62
N ALA A 79 -9.93 33.65 -10.13
CA ALA A 79 -10.34 32.38 -9.57
C ALA A 79 -11.01 31.57 -10.68
N GLN A 80 -10.46 30.41 -11.02
CA GLN A 80 -10.89 29.60 -12.17
C GLN A 80 -11.11 28.15 -11.74
N LEU A 81 -12.24 27.56 -12.13
CA LEU A 81 -12.44 26.12 -12.07
C LEU A 81 -11.97 25.51 -13.40
N LEU A 82 -10.90 24.71 -13.36
CA LEU A 82 -10.37 24.02 -14.54
C LEU A 82 -11.21 22.76 -14.86
N ASP A 83 -11.08 22.24 -16.09
CA ASP A 83 -11.79 21.04 -16.55
C ASP A 83 -11.43 19.78 -15.74
N SER A 84 -10.25 19.77 -15.10
CA SER A 84 -9.85 18.72 -14.16
C SER A 84 -10.66 18.72 -12.86
N GLY A 85 -11.43 19.78 -12.59
CA GLY A 85 -12.09 20.03 -11.32
C GLY A 85 -11.22 20.80 -10.32
N ASN A 86 -9.98 21.15 -10.69
CA ASN A 86 -9.11 21.96 -9.83
C ASN A 86 -9.57 23.43 -9.84
N LEU A 87 -10.06 23.92 -8.70
CA LEU A 87 -10.26 25.34 -8.47
C LEU A 87 -8.92 25.99 -8.13
N VAL A 88 -8.51 26.97 -8.93
CA VAL A 88 -7.22 27.65 -8.79
C VAL A 88 -7.42 29.15 -8.62
N VAL A 89 -6.49 29.77 -7.88
CA VAL A 89 -6.30 31.23 -7.87
C VAL A 89 -4.98 31.49 -8.57
N ARG A 90 -5.00 32.29 -9.64
CA ARG A 90 -3.82 32.57 -10.45
C ARG A 90 -3.76 34.01 -10.90
N ASP A 91 -2.55 34.43 -11.17
CA ASP A 91 -2.23 35.64 -11.90
C ASP A 91 -2.31 35.33 -13.40
N THR A 92 -2.88 36.24 -14.20
CA THR A 92 -2.94 36.05 -15.65
C THR A 92 -1.61 36.34 -16.35
N HIS A 93 -0.64 36.94 -15.65
CA HIS A 93 0.66 37.29 -16.22
C HIS A 93 1.72 36.18 -16.09
N THR A 94 1.55 35.26 -15.14
CA THR A 94 2.49 34.16 -14.91
C THR A 94 2.16 32.93 -15.75
N ASP A 95 3.18 32.12 -16.05
CA ASP A 95 3.06 30.86 -16.78
C ASP A 95 1.95 29.93 -16.25
N ASP A 96 1.39 29.15 -17.17
CA ASP A 96 0.42 28.10 -16.88
C ASP A 96 1.01 27.09 -15.88
N GLY A 97 0.43 27.05 -14.68
CA GLY A 97 0.80 26.10 -13.61
C GLY A 97 1.37 26.74 -12.35
N ASN A 98 1.73 28.03 -12.36
CA ASN A 98 2.26 28.72 -11.18
C ASN A 98 1.13 29.35 -10.33
N PHE A 99 0.25 28.51 -9.78
CA PHE A 99 -0.92 28.95 -9.03
C PHE A 99 -0.55 29.56 -7.66
N LEU A 100 -1.28 30.59 -7.23
CA LEU A 100 -1.18 31.14 -5.88
C LEU A 100 -1.81 30.21 -4.85
N TRP A 101 -2.88 29.53 -5.27
CA TRP A 101 -3.58 28.53 -4.48
C TRP A 101 -4.30 27.55 -5.42
N GLN A 102 -4.43 26.29 -5.02
CA GLN A 102 -5.22 25.29 -5.74
C GLN A 102 -5.94 24.33 -4.80
N SER A 103 -7.16 23.95 -5.15
CA SER A 103 -7.98 23.00 -4.39
C SER A 103 -7.39 21.60 -4.32
N PHE A 104 -6.61 21.20 -5.32
CA PHE A 104 -5.95 19.89 -5.38
C PHE A 104 -4.89 19.70 -4.27
N ASP A 105 -4.42 20.80 -3.67
CA ASP A 105 -3.52 20.77 -2.50
C ASP A 105 -4.26 20.54 -1.18
N TYR A 106 -5.59 20.66 -1.18
CA TYR A 106 -6.44 20.52 0.00
C TYR A 106 -7.62 19.57 -0.31
N PRO A 107 -7.35 18.27 -0.53
CA PRO A 107 -8.40 17.28 -0.80
C PRO A 107 -9.43 17.21 0.32
N SER A 108 -10.65 16.79 -0.01
CA SER A 108 -11.67 16.46 0.97
C SER A 108 -11.60 14.96 1.33
N ASP A 109 -12.64 14.20 1.01
CA ASP A 109 -12.70 12.74 1.15
C ASP A 109 -12.38 12.02 -0.17
N THR A 110 -12.20 12.78 -1.27
CA THR A 110 -12.13 12.26 -2.64
C THR A 110 -10.81 12.63 -3.31
N LEU A 111 -10.21 11.68 -4.02
CA LEU A 111 -9.10 11.87 -4.95
C LEU A 111 -9.63 11.72 -6.38
N LEU A 112 -9.49 12.79 -7.18
CA LEU A 112 -9.84 12.86 -8.59
C LEU A 112 -8.65 12.52 -9.49
N PRO A 113 -8.87 12.26 -10.80
CA PRO A 113 -7.79 12.12 -11.77
C PRO A 113 -6.85 13.34 -11.77
N GLY A 114 -5.54 13.11 -11.82
CA GLY A 114 -4.52 14.16 -11.78
C GLY A 114 -4.22 14.76 -10.40
N MET A 115 -4.99 14.42 -9.35
CA MET A 115 -4.65 14.81 -7.98
C MET A 115 -3.46 14.01 -7.44
N LYS A 116 -2.67 14.64 -6.57
CA LYS A 116 -1.56 14.00 -5.84
C LYS A 116 -2.01 13.65 -4.42
N LEU A 117 -1.83 12.40 -4.02
CA LEU A 117 -1.97 11.94 -2.64
C LEU A 117 -0.58 11.63 -2.06
N GLY A 118 -0.08 12.49 -1.18
CA GLY A 118 1.23 12.31 -0.56
C GLY A 118 1.87 13.64 -0.16
N LYS A 119 3.18 13.64 0.07
CA LYS A 119 3.90 14.74 0.71
C LYS A 119 4.91 15.37 -0.24
N ASN A 120 4.90 16.69 -0.29
CA ASN A 120 5.99 17.47 -0.88
C ASN A 120 7.02 17.77 0.23
N PHE A 121 8.25 17.30 0.05
CA PHE A 121 9.33 17.41 1.04
C PHE A 121 9.93 18.81 1.10
N GLU A 122 9.90 19.56 0.00
CA GLU A 122 10.42 20.93 -0.07
C GLU A 122 9.54 21.93 0.72
N THR A 123 8.21 21.80 0.59
CA THR A 123 7.23 22.70 1.22
C THR A 123 6.66 22.16 2.53
N GLY A 124 6.79 20.85 2.78
CA GLY A 124 6.17 20.15 3.91
C GLY A 124 4.68 19.85 3.73
N LEU A 125 4.06 20.29 2.64
CA LEU A 125 2.63 20.09 2.37
C LEU A 125 2.31 18.60 2.16
N GLU A 126 1.39 18.07 2.96
CA GLU A 126 0.83 16.74 2.81
C GLU A 126 -0.61 16.79 2.27
N ARG A 127 -0.84 16.11 1.17
CA ARG A 127 -2.15 15.89 0.55
C ARG A 127 -2.66 14.52 0.95
N TYR A 128 -3.68 14.48 1.79
CA TYR A 128 -4.30 13.27 2.29
C TYR A 128 -5.82 13.38 2.20
N LEU A 129 -6.55 12.26 2.25
CA LEU A 129 -8.01 12.28 2.30
C LEU A 129 -8.48 12.24 3.75
N SER A 130 -9.54 12.98 4.06
CA SER A 130 -10.26 12.92 5.33
C SER A 130 -11.74 12.71 5.05
N SER A 131 -12.29 11.60 5.52
CA SER A 131 -13.69 11.26 5.26
C SER A 131 -14.65 12.27 5.89
N TRP A 132 -15.88 12.27 5.39
CA TRP A 132 -16.98 12.99 6.03
C TRP A 132 -17.40 12.26 7.31
N LYS A 133 -17.98 12.97 8.29
CA LYS A 133 -18.54 12.32 9.49
C LYS A 133 -19.75 11.46 9.18
N SER A 134 -20.58 11.89 8.24
CA SER A 134 -21.74 11.15 7.76
C SER A 134 -22.14 11.63 6.36
N ASN A 135 -23.16 11.02 5.77
CA ASN A 135 -23.69 11.45 4.47
C ASN A 135 -24.31 12.86 4.50
N ASP A 136 -24.71 13.35 5.67
CA ASP A 136 -25.32 14.67 5.89
C ASP A 136 -24.37 15.69 6.54
N ASP A 137 -23.17 15.27 6.97
CA ASP A 137 -22.19 16.13 7.63
C ASP A 137 -20.80 15.98 6.98
N PRO A 138 -20.40 16.95 6.13
CA PRO A 138 -19.13 16.92 5.44
C PRO A 138 -17.96 17.33 6.32
N SER A 139 -18.17 17.66 7.60
CA SER A 139 -17.06 17.95 8.50
C SER A 139 -16.08 16.77 8.57
N PRO A 140 -14.77 17.01 8.77
CA PRO A 140 -13.79 15.93 8.82
C PRO A 140 -14.10 14.96 9.96
N SER A 141 -14.09 13.66 9.67
CA SER A 141 -14.10 12.60 10.67
C SER A 141 -12.67 12.21 11.09
N ASP A 142 -12.55 11.23 11.97
CA ASP A 142 -11.27 10.69 12.41
C ASP A 142 -10.59 9.78 11.37
N PHE A 143 -11.30 9.34 10.33
CA PHE A 143 -10.71 8.48 9.30
C PHE A 143 -9.99 9.28 8.23
N THR A 144 -8.71 8.97 8.06
CA THR A 144 -7.82 9.60 7.08
C THR A 144 -7.07 8.57 6.24
N PHE A 145 -6.70 8.95 5.01
CA PHE A 145 -5.93 8.11 4.09
C PHE A 145 -4.70 8.85 3.59
N HIS A 146 -3.53 8.26 3.86
CA HIS A 146 -2.22 8.89 3.67
C HIS A 146 -1.32 8.06 2.74
N CYS A 147 -0.38 8.73 2.07
CA CYS A 147 0.79 8.10 1.47
C CYS A 147 1.99 8.36 2.39
N ASP A 148 2.33 7.36 3.19
CA ASP A 148 3.33 7.43 4.25
C ASP A 148 4.75 7.29 3.67
N PRO A 149 5.65 8.26 3.93
CA PRO A 149 7.00 8.25 3.42
C PRO A 149 8.01 7.50 4.31
N SER A 150 7.62 6.97 5.48
CA SER A 150 8.58 6.44 6.44
C SER A 150 9.17 5.10 5.97
N GLY A 151 10.50 5.02 5.95
CA GLY A 151 11.24 3.89 5.39
C GLY A 151 10.99 3.78 3.89
N TYR A 152 10.19 2.81 3.45
CA TYR A 152 9.77 2.68 2.06
C TYR A 152 8.28 2.97 1.90
N PRO A 153 7.81 3.63 0.82
CA PRO A 153 6.47 4.17 0.73
C PRO A 153 5.32 3.18 0.86
N GLN A 154 4.30 3.53 1.64
CA GLN A 154 3.06 2.74 1.78
C GLN A 154 1.85 3.65 1.90
N ASN A 155 0.67 3.15 1.53
CA ASN A 155 -0.56 3.85 1.84
C ASN A 155 -1.23 3.29 3.11
N LEU A 156 -1.74 4.19 3.95
CA LEU A 156 -2.31 3.86 5.26
C LEU A 156 -3.68 4.50 5.43
N ILE A 157 -4.64 3.75 5.99
CA ILE A 157 -5.86 4.31 6.57
C ILE A 157 -5.67 4.35 8.09
N ARG A 158 -5.91 5.51 8.68
CA ARG A 158 -5.86 5.73 10.14
C ARG A 158 -7.22 6.15 10.66
N ARG A 159 -7.48 5.87 11.93
CA ARG A 159 -8.54 6.47 12.74
C ARG A 159 -7.89 7.24 13.89
N GLY A 160 -7.82 8.55 13.77
CA GLY A 160 -6.97 9.37 14.64
C GLY A 160 -5.51 8.92 14.54
N SER A 161 -4.91 8.51 15.65
CA SER A 161 -3.53 8.01 15.70
C SER A 161 -3.38 6.50 15.46
N VAL A 162 -4.48 5.76 15.27
CA VAL A 162 -4.46 4.30 15.19
C VAL A 162 -4.54 3.84 13.73
N GLU A 163 -3.55 3.09 13.26
CA GLU A 163 -3.60 2.43 11.96
C GLU A 163 -4.73 1.40 11.91
N GLN A 164 -5.55 1.47 10.85
CA GLN A 164 -6.67 0.55 10.61
C GLN A 164 -6.36 -0.41 9.46
N TYR A 165 -5.66 0.10 8.44
CA TYR A 165 -5.30 -0.66 7.25
C TYR A 165 -4.03 -0.13 6.63
N ARG A 166 -3.26 -1.05 6.04
CA ARG A 166 -2.06 -0.74 5.25
C ARG A 166 -2.15 -1.40 3.90
N ALA A 167 -1.97 -0.61 2.84
CA ALA A 167 -1.97 -1.10 1.47
C ALA A 167 -0.70 -1.86 1.10
N GLY A 168 0.38 -1.73 1.87
CA GLY A 168 1.66 -2.36 1.56
C GLY A 168 2.65 -1.42 0.89
N PRO A 169 3.93 -1.82 0.77
CA PRO A 169 4.87 -1.10 -0.09
C PRO A 169 4.49 -1.16 -1.57
N TRP A 170 4.85 -0.14 -2.32
CA TRP A 170 4.73 -0.11 -3.78
C TRP A 170 5.76 -1.03 -4.43
N ASN A 171 5.33 -1.95 -5.29
CA ASN A 171 6.22 -2.98 -5.84
C ASN A 171 6.63 -2.77 -7.30
N GLY A 172 6.54 -1.53 -7.80
CA GLY A 172 6.76 -1.19 -9.21
C GLY A 172 5.51 -1.27 -10.08
N VAL A 173 4.49 -2.03 -9.66
CA VAL A 173 3.22 -2.19 -10.40
C VAL A 173 2.01 -1.78 -9.56
N ARG A 174 2.01 -2.11 -8.26
CA ARG A 174 0.90 -1.90 -7.32
C ARG A 174 1.39 -1.89 -5.87
N PHE A 175 0.51 -1.54 -4.94
CA PHE A 175 0.79 -1.78 -3.52
C PHE A 175 0.56 -3.26 -3.18
N SER A 176 1.48 -3.88 -2.43
CA SER A 176 1.48 -5.34 -2.21
C SER A 176 0.24 -5.92 -1.52
N GLY A 177 -0.48 -5.12 -0.75
CA GLY A 177 -1.76 -5.47 -0.10
C GLY A 177 -2.98 -5.31 -1.00
N VAL A 178 -2.82 -4.85 -2.24
CA VAL A 178 -3.87 -4.76 -3.27
C VAL A 178 -3.52 -5.65 -4.46
N PRO A 179 -3.43 -6.98 -4.25
CA PRO A 179 -2.84 -7.90 -5.22
C PRO A 179 -3.64 -8.06 -6.51
N TYR A 180 -4.93 -7.73 -6.51
CA TYR A 180 -5.81 -7.87 -7.67
C TYR A 180 -5.91 -6.60 -8.51
N LEU A 181 -5.27 -5.50 -8.08
CA LEU A 181 -5.19 -4.29 -8.87
C LEU A 181 -4.07 -4.44 -9.90
N SER A 182 -4.45 -4.55 -11.17
CA SER A 182 -3.51 -4.61 -12.30
C SER A 182 -3.69 -3.41 -13.23
N PRO A 183 -2.66 -3.06 -14.02
CA PRO A 183 -2.81 -2.12 -15.12
C PRO A 183 -4.02 -2.51 -15.99
N ASN A 184 -4.88 -1.55 -16.28
CA ASN A 184 -6.13 -1.77 -16.98
C ASN A 184 -6.41 -0.60 -17.95
N THR A 185 -7.46 -0.72 -18.75
CA THR A 185 -7.81 0.25 -19.80
C THR A 185 -8.66 1.43 -19.31
N ILE A 186 -9.06 1.45 -18.04
CA ILE A 186 -9.91 2.50 -17.46
C ILE A 186 -9.03 3.63 -16.90
N PHE A 187 -8.01 3.28 -16.14
CA PHE A 187 -7.12 4.25 -15.50
C PHE A 187 -5.69 3.74 -15.43
N ARG A 188 -4.74 4.68 -15.55
CA ARG A 188 -3.33 4.48 -15.22
C ARG A 188 -3.07 5.05 -13.82
N TYR A 189 -2.20 4.43 -13.07
CA TYR A 189 -1.87 4.87 -11.71
C TYR A 189 -0.38 4.61 -11.45
N GLY A 190 0.17 5.33 -10.50
CA GLY A 190 1.59 5.20 -10.16
C GLY A 190 1.93 5.85 -8.84
N LEU A 191 3.12 5.52 -8.37
CA LEU A 191 3.78 6.19 -7.26
C LEU A 191 4.97 6.97 -7.83
N VAL A 192 5.03 8.26 -7.52
CA VAL A 192 6.24 9.07 -7.69
C VAL A 192 6.92 9.16 -6.34
N PHE A 193 8.22 8.88 -6.31
CA PHE A 193 9.04 8.99 -5.11
C PHE A 193 10.45 9.43 -5.49
N ASN A 194 10.81 10.65 -5.06
CA ASN A 194 12.13 11.24 -5.24
C ASN A 194 12.48 12.14 -4.04
N ASP A 195 13.57 12.89 -4.15
CA ASP A 195 14.08 13.83 -3.15
C ASP A 195 13.13 15.01 -2.88
N LYS A 196 12.25 15.37 -3.82
CA LYS A 196 11.36 16.54 -3.72
C LYS A 196 9.97 16.19 -3.22
N GLU A 197 9.41 15.07 -3.66
CA GLU A 197 8.06 14.69 -3.31
C GLU A 197 7.81 13.19 -3.41
N ILE A 198 6.79 12.78 -2.67
CA ILE A 198 6.17 11.48 -2.78
C ILE A 198 4.68 11.63 -3.00
N TYR A 199 4.13 10.91 -3.97
CA TYR A 199 2.68 10.83 -4.10
C TYR A 199 2.22 9.64 -4.93
N TYR A 200 1.07 9.12 -4.56
CA TYR A 200 0.23 8.32 -5.43
C TYR A 200 -0.66 9.23 -6.28
N SER A 201 -0.77 8.93 -7.57
CA SER A 201 -1.74 9.58 -8.47
C SER A 201 -2.29 8.57 -9.46
N TYR A 202 -3.40 8.95 -10.10
CA TYR A 202 -3.96 8.20 -11.21
C TYR A 202 -4.58 9.17 -12.22
N ASP A 203 -4.68 8.72 -13.47
CA ASP A 203 -5.41 9.38 -14.54
C ASP A 203 -6.37 8.39 -15.19
N VAL A 204 -7.48 8.88 -15.72
CA VAL A 204 -8.36 8.08 -16.59
C VAL A 204 -7.76 8.01 -18.00
N ILE A 205 -7.84 6.85 -18.64
CA ILE A 205 -7.32 6.65 -20.01
C ILE A 205 -8.34 7.15 -21.03
N ASN A 206 -9.61 6.78 -20.86
CA ASN A 206 -10.72 7.28 -21.68
C ASN A 206 -11.43 8.39 -20.92
N SER A 207 -11.43 9.61 -21.47
CA SER A 207 -12.09 10.79 -20.89
C SER A 207 -13.61 10.66 -20.78
N SER A 208 -14.22 9.71 -21.50
CA SER A 208 -15.65 9.39 -21.40
C SER A 208 -16.00 8.62 -20.12
N VAL A 209 -14.99 8.07 -19.42
CA VAL A 209 -15.18 7.34 -18.17
C VAL A 209 -14.85 8.24 -16.99
N ILE A 210 -15.76 8.31 -16.03
CA ILE A 210 -15.53 9.04 -14.78
C ILE A 210 -15.08 8.03 -13.73
N SER A 211 -13.98 8.32 -13.02
CA SER A 211 -13.54 7.51 -11.88
C SER A 211 -13.02 8.40 -10.75
N ARG A 212 -13.32 8.01 -9.51
CA ARG A 212 -12.86 8.66 -8.28
C ARG A 212 -12.49 7.64 -7.21
N LEU A 213 -11.51 7.97 -6.38
CA LEU A 213 -11.30 7.29 -5.09
C LEU A 213 -11.93 8.12 -3.99
N MET A 214 -12.68 7.50 -3.08
CA MET A 214 -13.34 8.19 -1.98
C MET A 214 -13.18 7.40 -0.68
N LEU A 215 -12.77 8.07 0.37
CA LEU A 215 -12.74 7.54 1.73
C LEU A 215 -14.11 7.75 2.38
N SER A 216 -14.85 6.67 2.54
CA SER A 216 -16.19 6.70 3.16
C SER A 216 -16.14 7.07 4.65
N PRO A 217 -17.26 7.53 5.24
CA PRO A 217 -17.36 7.82 6.68
C PRO A 217 -17.00 6.64 7.60
N ASN A 218 -17.11 5.41 7.09
CA ASN A 218 -16.78 4.19 7.83
C ASN A 218 -15.31 3.75 7.67
N GLY A 219 -14.45 4.59 7.09
CA GLY A 219 -13.03 4.29 6.93
C GLY A 219 -12.71 3.31 5.80
N VAL A 220 -13.64 3.08 4.86
CA VAL A 220 -13.41 2.25 3.67
C VAL A 220 -13.07 3.15 2.48
N LEU A 221 -11.91 2.92 1.87
CA LEU A 221 -11.51 3.58 0.62
C LEU A 221 -12.13 2.83 -0.57
N GLN A 222 -12.86 3.53 -1.41
CA GLN A 222 -13.63 2.96 -2.50
C GLN A 222 -13.27 3.63 -3.83
N ARG A 223 -13.04 2.83 -4.88
CA ARG A 223 -12.98 3.32 -6.25
C ARG A 223 -14.35 3.19 -6.89
N TRP A 224 -14.93 4.33 -7.25
CA TRP A 224 -16.18 4.40 -7.98
C TRP A 224 -15.90 4.75 -9.44
N THR A 225 -16.58 4.05 -10.35
CA THR A 225 -16.46 4.26 -11.79
C THR A 225 -17.85 4.43 -12.39
N TRP A 226 -17.99 5.38 -13.31
CA TRP A 226 -19.19 5.60 -14.11
C TRP A 226 -18.88 5.22 -15.57
N PRO A 227 -19.27 4.03 -16.06
CA PRO A 227 -18.89 3.52 -17.37
C PRO A 227 -19.66 4.16 -18.56
N GLY A 228 -20.05 5.42 -18.46
CA GLY A 228 -20.74 6.20 -19.50
C GLY A 228 -22.28 6.11 -19.45
N ASP A 229 -22.93 6.67 -20.46
CA ASP A 229 -24.37 7.03 -20.47
C ASP A 229 -25.33 5.84 -20.37
N ARG A 230 -24.87 4.61 -20.68
CA ARG A 230 -25.70 3.40 -20.53
C ARG A 230 -25.85 2.96 -19.08
N SER A 231 -24.96 3.41 -18.20
CA SER A 231 -25.06 3.12 -16.77
C SER A 231 -25.92 4.16 -16.07
N GLN A 232 -26.86 3.69 -15.25
CA GLN A 232 -27.75 4.55 -14.47
C GLN A 232 -27.16 4.95 -13.10
N GLY A 233 -25.90 4.57 -12.80
CA GLY A 233 -25.34 4.71 -11.47
C GLY A 233 -23.83 4.50 -11.39
N TRP A 234 -23.25 4.94 -10.27
CA TRP A 234 -21.87 4.64 -9.92
C TRP A 234 -21.70 3.15 -9.67
N VAL A 235 -20.66 2.56 -10.26
CA VAL A 235 -20.27 1.17 -10.04
C VAL A 235 -19.06 1.14 -9.10
N LEU A 236 -19.15 0.37 -8.02
CA LEU A 236 -18.01 0.12 -7.14
C LEU A 236 -17.05 -0.81 -7.86
N TYR A 237 -15.87 -0.30 -8.23
CA TYR A 237 -14.84 -1.07 -8.91
C TYR A 237 -13.97 -1.86 -7.93
N MET A 238 -13.57 -1.23 -6.83
CA MET A 238 -12.83 -1.87 -5.74
C MET A 238 -13.04 -1.15 -4.42
N SER A 239 -12.80 -1.83 -3.30
CA SER A 239 -12.76 -1.23 -1.97
C SER A 239 -11.62 -1.83 -1.15
N VAL A 240 -11.03 -1.04 -0.27
CA VAL A 240 -10.11 -1.51 0.78
C VAL A 240 -10.50 -0.88 2.12
N PRO A 241 -10.43 -1.61 3.25
CA PRO A 241 -10.09 -3.04 3.38
C PRO A 241 -11.06 -3.98 2.63
N THR A 242 -10.61 -5.16 2.21
CA THR A 242 -11.44 -6.18 1.52
C THR A 242 -11.98 -7.25 2.44
N GLY A 243 -11.39 -7.42 3.62
CA GLY A 243 -11.81 -8.45 4.58
C GLY A 243 -10.99 -8.42 5.86
N TYR A 244 -11.20 -9.41 6.72
CA TYR A 244 -10.66 -9.43 8.08
C TYR A 244 -9.12 -9.38 8.14
N CYS A 245 -8.42 -10.10 7.27
CA CYS A 245 -6.94 -10.10 7.20
C CYS A 245 -6.32 -8.79 6.69
N ASP A 246 -7.11 -7.81 6.27
CA ASP A 246 -6.62 -6.46 5.96
C ASP A 246 -6.57 -5.56 7.21
N THR A 247 -7.14 -6.01 8.33
CA THR A 247 -7.02 -5.33 9.62
C THR A 247 -5.56 -5.21 9.99
N TYR A 248 -5.12 -3.97 10.22
CA TYR A 248 -3.71 -3.70 10.49
C TYR A 248 -3.19 -4.48 11.70
N SER A 249 -2.08 -5.19 11.50
CA SER A 249 -1.37 -5.96 12.55
C SER A 249 -2.20 -7.02 13.28
N LEU A 250 -3.21 -7.59 12.61
CA LEU A 250 -4.13 -8.57 13.21
C LEU A 250 -3.44 -9.77 13.89
N CYS A 251 -2.39 -10.32 13.29
CA CYS A 251 -1.69 -11.51 13.80
C CYS A 251 -0.42 -11.21 14.60
N GLY A 252 -0.21 -9.94 14.99
CA GLY A 252 0.98 -9.50 15.71
C GLY A 252 2.30 -9.67 14.95
N ALA A 253 3.40 -9.57 15.69
CA ALA A 253 4.76 -9.75 15.15
C ALA A 253 5.01 -11.18 14.69
N TYR A 254 5.64 -11.35 13.52
CA TYR A 254 5.99 -12.66 12.95
C TYR A 254 4.80 -13.63 12.82
N GLY A 255 3.57 -13.11 12.76
CA GLY A 255 2.37 -13.82 12.36
C GLY A 255 1.95 -13.45 10.93
N THR A 256 1.26 -14.35 10.25
CA THR A 256 0.62 -14.09 8.95
C THR A 256 -0.85 -14.43 9.01
N CYS A 257 -1.67 -13.62 8.33
CA CYS A 257 -3.10 -13.84 8.20
C CYS A 257 -3.43 -14.49 6.86
N ASN A 258 -4.28 -15.52 6.88
CA ASN A 258 -4.79 -16.16 5.68
C ASN A 258 -6.32 -16.36 5.79
N VAL A 259 -7.05 -15.82 4.81
CA VAL A 259 -8.52 -15.86 4.80
C VAL A 259 -9.10 -17.25 4.50
N GLY A 260 -8.29 -18.16 3.94
CA GLY A 260 -8.69 -19.52 3.55
C GLY A 260 -8.49 -20.58 4.62
N VAL A 261 -8.04 -20.21 5.83
CA VAL A 261 -7.75 -21.15 6.92
C VAL A 261 -8.42 -20.70 8.23
N SER A 262 -8.63 -21.64 9.15
CA SER A 262 -9.15 -21.38 10.50
C SER A 262 -8.31 -22.13 11.53
N PRO A 263 -7.74 -21.46 12.54
CA PRO A 263 -7.73 -20.00 12.76
C PRO A 263 -6.97 -19.24 11.65
N GLN A 264 -7.36 -17.99 11.39
CA GLN A 264 -6.81 -17.19 10.28
C GLN A 264 -5.35 -16.81 10.48
N CYS A 265 -4.90 -16.66 11.73
CA CYS A 265 -3.53 -16.32 12.08
C CYS A 265 -2.69 -17.57 12.34
N LYS A 266 -1.52 -17.61 11.70
CA LYS A 266 -0.48 -18.60 11.97
C LYS A 266 0.86 -17.90 12.19
N CYS A 267 1.69 -18.47 13.06
CA CYS A 267 3.08 -18.06 13.13
C CYS A 267 3.80 -18.42 11.84
N LEU A 268 4.78 -17.59 11.48
CA LEU A 268 5.72 -17.92 10.42
C LEU A 268 6.50 -19.20 10.76
N ASP A 269 7.01 -19.88 9.74
CA ASP A 269 7.81 -21.09 9.95
C ASP A 269 9.02 -20.78 10.82
N LYS A 270 9.27 -21.66 11.80
CA LYS A 270 10.29 -21.52 12.85
C LYS A 270 10.00 -20.46 13.92
N PHE A 271 8.78 -19.94 13.94
CA PHE A 271 8.25 -19.14 15.04
C PHE A 271 7.17 -19.93 15.80
N ALA A 272 6.96 -19.57 17.06
CA ALA A 272 5.91 -20.09 17.92
C ALA A 272 5.17 -18.92 18.57
N PRO A 273 3.90 -19.09 18.98
CA PRO A 273 3.19 -18.06 19.71
C PRO A 273 3.98 -17.63 20.95
N LYS A 274 4.04 -16.32 21.20
CA LYS A 274 4.71 -15.79 22.40
C LYS A 274 4.03 -16.29 23.68
N TYR A 275 2.69 -16.29 23.68
CA TYR A 275 1.85 -16.86 24.73
C TYR A 275 0.88 -17.86 24.09
N SER A 276 1.03 -19.14 24.43
CA SER A 276 0.28 -20.22 23.76
C SER A 276 -1.21 -20.23 24.14
N ASP A 277 -1.54 -19.87 25.38
CA ASP A 277 -2.92 -19.84 25.87
C ASP A 277 -3.73 -18.72 25.21
N ASP A 278 -3.16 -17.51 25.10
CA ASP A 278 -3.79 -16.37 24.40
C ASP A 278 -4.03 -16.71 22.93
N TRP A 279 -3.04 -17.29 22.27
CA TRP A 279 -3.13 -17.71 20.87
C TRP A 279 -4.21 -18.76 20.63
N ALA A 280 -4.37 -19.72 21.55
CA ALA A 280 -5.43 -20.73 21.51
C ALA A 280 -6.83 -20.13 21.70
N ASN A 281 -6.93 -19.01 22.41
CA ASN A 281 -8.15 -18.24 22.61
C ASN A 281 -8.40 -17.16 21.55
N ALA A 282 -7.67 -17.21 20.43
CA ALA A 282 -7.75 -16.25 19.32
C ALA A 282 -7.30 -14.81 19.66
N ASP A 283 -6.53 -14.63 20.73
CA ASP A 283 -5.76 -13.41 20.94
C ASP A 283 -4.36 -13.58 20.32
N TRP A 284 -4.17 -12.94 19.17
CA TRP A 284 -2.93 -12.99 18.39
C TRP A 284 -2.09 -11.71 18.53
N SER A 285 -2.49 -10.78 19.41
CA SER A 285 -1.93 -9.43 19.52
C SER A 285 -0.44 -9.43 19.86
N ASP A 286 0.00 -10.34 20.73
CA ASP A 286 1.39 -10.52 21.12
C ASP A 286 2.28 -11.17 20.05
N GLY A 287 1.68 -11.71 18.99
CA GLY A 287 2.39 -12.31 17.88
C GLY A 287 3.16 -13.59 18.26
N CYS A 288 4.26 -13.79 17.55
CA CYS A 288 5.09 -14.97 17.60
C CYS A 288 6.55 -14.59 17.86
N VAL A 289 7.30 -15.53 18.44
CA VAL A 289 8.73 -15.41 18.71
C VAL A 289 9.50 -16.54 18.04
N ARG A 290 10.78 -16.31 17.76
CA ARG A 290 11.65 -17.33 17.17
C ARG A 290 11.79 -18.52 18.11
N LYS A 291 11.69 -19.74 17.56
CA LYS A 291 11.96 -20.98 18.33
C LYS A 291 13.45 -21.12 18.67
N THR A 292 14.32 -20.63 17.79
CA THR A 292 15.78 -20.72 17.94
C THR A 292 16.41 -19.33 17.84
N PRO A 293 17.27 -18.93 18.79
CA PRO A 293 18.02 -17.67 18.71
C PRO A 293 18.96 -17.62 17.50
N LEU A 294 19.20 -16.41 16.98
CA LEU A 294 20.14 -16.16 15.88
C LEU A 294 21.59 -16.19 16.38
N ALA A 295 22.51 -16.64 15.53
CA ALA A 295 23.93 -16.84 15.87
C ALA A 295 24.88 -15.86 15.16
N CYS A 296 24.37 -14.69 14.74
CA CYS A 296 25.03 -13.71 13.87
C CYS A 296 26.56 -13.51 14.09
N ASN A 297 27.03 -13.43 15.35
CA ASN A 297 28.43 -13.13 15.68
C ASN A 297 29.37 -14.36 15.73
N ASN A 298 28.86 -15.60 15.61
CA ASN A 298 29.63 -16.82 15.82
C ASN A 298 29.93 -17.56 14.50
N ASN A 299 30.49 -16.88 13.50
CA ASN A 299 30.74 -17.43 12.15
C ASN A 299 29.47 -18.03 11.50
N GLY A 300 28.40 -17.21 11.52
CA GLY A 300 26.98 -17.59 11.51
C GLY A 300 26.50 -18.67 10.54
N SER A 301 25.64 -19.55 11.08
CA SER A 301 24.79 -20.51 10.35
C SER A 301 23.40 -19.93 10.01
N ASP A 302 23.19 -18.65 10.30
CA ASP A 302 21.93 -17.97 10.01
C ASP A 302 21.70 -17.94 8.50
N GLY A 303 20.50 -18.28 8.08
CA GLY A 303 20.07 -18.30 6.69
C GLY A 303 18.80 -17.49 6.51
N PHE A 304 18.15 -17.69 5.36
CA PHE A 304 16.83 -17.14 5.12
C PHE A 304 15.89 -18.21 4.58
N LEU A 305 14.64 -18.16 5.01
CA LEU A 305 13.53 -18.89 4.42
C LEU A 305 12.76 -17.97 3.48
N LYS A 306 12.50 -18.46 2.27
CA LYS A 306 11.71 -17.74 1.27
C LYS A 306 10.22 -17.99 1.51
N TYR A 307 9.46 -16.91 1.55
CA TYR A 307 7.99 -16.89 1.57
C TYR A 307 7.49 -16.28 0.28
N SER A 308 6.48 -16.89 -0.32
CA SER A 308 5.89 -16.46 -1.59
C SER A 308 4.44 -16.04 -1.42
N ASN A 309 3.96 -15.19 -2.32
CA ASN A 309 2.58 -14.72 -2.37
C ASN A 309 2.10 -14.00 -1.09
N VAL A 310 2.94 -13.13 -0.50
CA VAL A 310 2.56 -12.38 0.70
C VAL A 310 2.41 -10.88 0.43
N LYS A 311 1.58 -10.24 1.24
CA LYS A 311 1.66 -8.81 1.53
C LYS A 311 2.93 -8.58 2.32
N LEU A 312 3.86 -7.78 1.78
CA LEU A 312 5.13 -7.50 2.45
C LEU A 312 4.89 -6.78 3.79
N PRO A 313 5.70 -7.00 4.84
CA PRO A 313 5.52 -6.39 6.16
C PRO A 313 5.48 -4.85 6.13
N ASP A 314 5.05 -4.24 7.24
CA ASP A 314 5.16 -2.78 7.46
C ASP A 314 6.60 -2.30 7.17
N THR A 315 6.75 -1.19 6.43
CA THR A 315 8.07 -0.69 5.99
C THR A 315 8.48 0.59 6.69
N ARG A 316 7.78 1.03 7.74
CA ARG A 316 8.18 2.22 8.52
C ARG A 316 9.57 2.07 9.14
N ASN A 317 9.95 0.83 9.52
CA ASN A 317 11.30 0.49 9.98
C ASN A 317 12.06 -0.34 8.92
N SER A 318 12.24 0.23 7.74
CA SER A 318 12.94 -0.41 6.63
C SER A 318 13.97 0.52 5.99
N TRP A 319 14.89 -0.09 5.24
CA TRP A 319 15.82 0.60 4.35
C TRP A 319 15.74 0.00 2.96
N PHE A 320 15.99 0.80 1.93
CA PHE A 320 15.90 0.34 0.56
C PHE A 320 17.01 0.89 -0.33
N ASN A 321 17.29 0.15 -1.41
CA ASN A 321 18.21 0.56 -2.46
C ASN A 321 17.75 0.03 -3.81
N VAL A 322 17.51 0.93 -4.75
CA VAL A 322 16.95 0.60 -6.08
C VAL A 322 17.96 -0.09 -7.01
N SER A 323 19.26 0.12 -6.80
CA SER A 323 20.31 -0.39 -7.69
C SER A 323 20.81 -1.77 -7.29
N MET A 324 20.61 -2.17 -6.02
CA MET A 324 21.08 -3.46 -5.51
C MET A 324 20.29 -4.63 -6.11
N THR A 325 21.01 -5.71 -6.39
CA THR A 325 20.42 -7.02 -6.72
C THR A 325 19.92 -7.73 -5.46
N LEU A 326 19.05 -8.73 -5.65
CA LEU A 326 18.54 -9.54 -4.55
C LEU A 326 19.65 -10.31 -3.80
N GLU A 327 20.69 -10.76 -4.50
CA GLU A 327 21.83 -11.47 -3.89
C GLU A 327 22.73 -10.52 -3.08
N GLU A 328 22.93 -9.29 -3.54
CA GLU A 328 23.61 -8.26 -2.75
C GLU A 328 22.78 -7.90 -1.51
N CYS A 329 21.47 -7.78 -1.68
CA CYS A 329 20.52 -7.51 -0.60
C CYS A 329 20.62 -8.57 0.51
N LYS A 330 20.65 -9.84 0.12
CA LYS A 330 20.87 -10.97 1.03
C LYS A 330 22.19 -10.85 1.78
N LYS A 331 23.30 -10.57 1.09
CA LYS A 331 24.63 -10.43 1.72
C LYS A 331 24.67 -9.27 2.72
N VAL A 332 24.09 -8.12 2.36
CA VAL A 332 24.00 -6.96 3.26
C VAL A 332 23.19 -7.30 4.50
N CYS A 333 22.06 -8.02 4.34
CA CYS A 333 21.25 -8.45 5.46
C CYS A 333 21.98 -9.47 6.36
N LEU A 334 22.67 -10.48 5.79
CA LEU A 334 23.47 -11.44 6.56
C LEU A 334 24.55 -10.77 7.41
N ASN A 335 25.18 -9.72 6.87
CA ASN A 335 26.25 -9.01 7.54
C ASN A 335 25.75 -7.99 8.58
N ASN A 336 24.44 -7.81 8.73
CA ASN A 336 23.84 -6.91 9.69
C ASN A 336 22.94 -7.69 10.65
N CYS A 337 23.41 -7.88 11.89
CA CYS A 337 22.69 -8.66 12.91
C CYS A 337 21.33 -8.10 13.32
N SER A 338 21.01 -6.86 12.94
CA SER A 338 19.68 -6.26 13.17
C SER A 338 18.71 -6.49 12.01
N CYS A 339 19.20 -6.93 10.84
CA CYS A 339 18.37 -7.17 9.68
C CYS A 339 17.57 -8.48 9.85
N THR A 340 16.25 -8.42 9.66
CA THR A 340 15.36 -9.56 9.93
C THR A 340 14.77 -10.18 8.66
N ALA A 341 14.66 -9.40 7.58
CA ALA A 341 14.14 -9.85 6.29
C ALA A 341 14.64 -8.98 5.14
N TYR A 342 14.53 -9.52 3.93
CA TYR A 342 14.77 -8.79 2.69
C TYR A 342 13.82 -9.19 1.56
N ALA A 343 13.62 -8.31 0.57
CA ALA A 343 12.84 -8.57 -0.63
C ALA A 343 13.30 -7.69 -1.81
N ASN A 344 12.83 -8.04 -3.02
CA ASN A 344 12.90 -7.11 -4.15
C ASN A 344 12.00 -5.89 -3.90
N LEU A 345 12.42 -4.72 -4.38
CA LEU A 345 11.58 -3.52 -4.38
C LEU A 345 10.59 -3.55 -5.54
N ASP A 346 11.08 -3.87 -6.73
CA ASP A 346 10.30 -3.93 -7.95
C ASP A 346 10.15 -5.38 -8.38
N ILE A 347 8.94 -5.79 -8.78
CA ILE A 347 8.66 -7.15 -9.25
C ILE A 347 8.73 -7.30 -10.77
N ARG A 348 8.87 -6.20 -11.52
CA ARG A 348 8.98 -6.23 -12.98
C ARG A 348 10.28 -6.88 -13.42
N ASP A 349 10.27 -7.43 -14.64
CA ASP A 349 11.47 -7.95 -15.32
C ASP A 349 12.29 -8.97 -14.51
N GLY A 350 11.63 -9.81 -13.71
CA GLY A 350 12.29 -10.83 -12.87
C GLY A 350 12.70 -10.33 -11.48
N GLY A 351 12.45 -9.06 -11.19
CA GLY A 351 12.60 -8.43 -9.89
C GLY A 351 13.94 -7.71 -9.69
N SER A 352 13.90 -6.54 -9.06
CA SER A 352 15.07 -5.70 -8.82
C SER A 352 14.95 -4.87 -7.55
N GLY A 353 16.09 -4.28 -7.15
CA GLY A 353 16.19 -3.49 -5.94
C GLY A 353 16.23 -4.33 -4.66
N CYS A 354 16.47 -3.67 -3.55
CA CYS A 354 16.63 -4.25 -2.23
C CYS A 354 15.77 -3.52 -1.22
N LEU A 355 14.92 -4.26 -0.50
CA LEU A 355 14.18 -3.78 0.67
C LEU A 355 14.62 -4.60 1.88
N LEU A 356 15.09 -3.95 2.93
CA LEU A 356 15.55 -4.57 4.18
C LEU A 356 14.65 -4.13 5.34
N TRP A 357 14.33 -5.06 6.22
CA TRP A 357 13.60 -4.78 7.47
C TRP A 357 14.51 -4.93 8.68
N PHE A 358 14.24 -4.10 9.68
CA PHE A 358 14.91 -4.16 10.97
C PHE A 358 13.86 -4.35 12.08
N GLY A 359 14.10 -5.28 13.00
CA GLY A 359 13.15 -5.61 14.07
C GLY A 359 11.97 -6.48 13.63
N ASP A 360 10.82 -6.28 14.27
CA ASP A 360 9.65 -7.14 14.14
C ASP A 360 8.97 -6.99 12.77
N LEU A 361 8.61 -8.13 12.18
CA LEU A 361 7.87 -8.16 10.92
C LEU A 361 6.38 -8.23 11.23
N ILE A 362 5.67 -7.15 10.98
CA ILE A 362 4.25 -7.01 11.33
C ILE A 362 3.37 -6.84 10.10
N ASP A 363 2.07 -7.10 10.28
CA ASP A 363 1.02 -6.88 9.28
C ASP A 363 1.21 -7.65 7.96
N ILE A 364 1.57 -8.93 8.07
CA ILE A 364 1.76 -9.84 6.95
C ILE A 364 0.44 -10.57 6.65
N ARG A 365 0.16 -10.74 5.36
CA ARG A 365 -0.99 -11.51 4.87
C ARG A 365 -0.55 -12.46 3.76
N ASP A 366 -1.04 -13.68 3.79
CA ASP A 366 -0.91 -14.64 2.70
C ASP A 366 -1.99 -14.39 1.65
N PHE A 367 -1.62 -14.51 0.38
CA PHE A 367 -2.54 -14.53 -0.74
C PHE A 367 -2.56 -15.90 -1.43
N PRO A 368 -3.64 -16.22 -2.17
CA PRO A 368 -3.63 -17.33 -3.10
C PRO A 368 -2.48 -17.22 -4.10
N GLU A 369 -2.10 -18.36 -4.67
CA GLU A 369 -1.00 -18.45 -5.64
C GLU A 369 -1.19 -17.45 -6.81
N GLY A 370 -0.13 -16.69 -7.13
CA GLY A 370 -0.12 -15.73 -8.24
C GLY A 370 -0.62 -14.32 -7.91
N ALA A 371 -1.12 -14.07 -6.69
CA ALA A 371 -1.64 -12.77 -6.30
C ALA A 371 -0.62 -11.88 -5.54
N GLY A 372 0.25 -12.47 -4.70
CA GLY A 372 1.17 -11.71 -3.82
C GLY A 372 2.60 -11.53 -4.34
N GLN A 373 3.52 -11.19 -3.44
CA GLN A 373 4.95 -11.00 -3.73
C GLN A 373 5.82 -11.92 -2.85
N ASP A 374 7.04 -12.22 -3.31
CA ASP A 374 8.04 -12.99 -2.57
C ASP A 374 8.82 -12.13 -1.56
N THR A 375 9.12 -12.69 -0.38
CA THR A 375 10.01 -12.11 0.64
C THR A 375 10.88 -13.20 1.27
N SER A 376 12.11 -12.88 1.67
CA SER A 376 13.00 -13.80 2.38
C SER A 376 13.20 -13.32 3.82
N ARG A 377 13.12 -14.22 4.80
CA ARG A 377 13.21 -13.89 6.24
C ARG A 377 14.27 -14.71 6.93
N GLN A 378 14.99 -14.13 7.88
CA GLN A 378 16.13 -14.79 8.51
C GLN A 378 15.64 -16.01 9.32
N GLY A 379 16.32 -17.15 9.21
CA GLY A 379 16.01 -18.43 9.87
C GLY A 379 17.12 -19.47 9.63
N PRO A 380 17.17 -20.59 10.39
CA PRO A 380 18.23 -21.59 10.26
C PRO A 380 18.24 -22.25 8.85
N VAL A 381 19.43 -22.55 8.32
CA VAL A 381 19.62 -23.20 7.00
C VAL A 381 19.26 -24.69 7.07
N GLU A 382 17.99 -25.02 6.92
CA GLU A 382 17.53 -26.40 7.09
C GLU A 382 17.81 -27.31 5.91
N PHE A 383 17.78 -26.82 4.66
CA PHE A 383 18.07 -27.68 3.51
C PHE A 383 19.52 -28.21 3.53
N LYS A 384 20.49 -27.35 3.87
CA LYS A 384 21.88 -27.77 4.03
C LYS A 384 22.03 -28.69 5.24
N ASN A 385 21.30 -28.45 6.33
CA ASN A 385 21.31 -29.31 7.51
C ASN A 385 20.63 -30.67 7.29
N GLU A 386 19.53 -30.76 6.55
CA GLU A 386 18.87 -32.01 6.18
C GLU A 386 19.79 -32.84 5.28
N VAL A 387 20.39 -32.21 4.26
CA VAL A 387 21.36 -32.89 3.39
C VAL A 387 22.61 -33.32 4.16
N ILE A 388 23.12 -32.50 5.10
CA ILE A 388 24.22 -32.87 6.00
C ILE A 388 23.81 -34.01 6.95
N CYS A 389 22.60 -34.00 7.49
CA CYS A 389 22.07 -35.05 8.34
C CYS A 389 21.93 -36.37 7.57
N ILE A 390 21.41 -36.33 6.33
CA ILE A 390 21.34 -37.49 5.43
C ILE A 390 22.75 -37.98 5.09
N ALA A 391 23.70 -37.08 4.80
CA ALA A 391 25.10 -37.43 4.55
C ALA A 391 25.81 -38.06 5.76
N LYS A 392 25.39 -37.70 6.99
CA LYS A 392 25.91 -38.24 8.25
C LYS A 392 25.19 -39.51 8.71
N LEU A 393 24.03 -39.84 8.13
CA LEU A 393 23.24 -41.03 8.45
C LEU A 393 23.94 -42.26 7.89
N GLN A 394 24.57 -43.05 8.76
CA GLN A 394 25.16 -44.33 8.38
C GLN A 394 24.26 -45.47 8.83
N HIS A 395 23.65 -46.15 7.87
CA HIS A 395 22.84 -47.34 8.12
C HIS A 395 23.16 -48.40 7.08
N ARG A 396 23.28 -49.67 7.51
CA ARG A 396 23.66 -50.81 6.65
C ARG A 396 22.79 -51.02 5.41
N ASN A 397 21.56 -50.50 5.43
CA ASN A 397 20.58 -50.64 4.34
C ASN A 397 20.27 -49.31 3.63
N LEU A 398 21.00 -48.23 3.91
CA LEU A 398 20.82 -46.94 3.23
C LEU A 398 22.09 -46.58 2.45
N VAL A 399 21.90 -46.06 1.23
CA VAL A 399 23.01 -45.64 0.37
C VAL A 399 23.60 -44.35 0.94
N LYS A 400 24.92 -44.32 1.07
CA LYS A 400 25.63 -43.14 1.58
C LYS A 400 25.53 -41.98 0.59
N LEU A 401 25.10 -40.83 1.07
CA LEU A 401 25.17 -39.58 0.31
C LEU A 401 26.60 -39.02 0.38
N LEU A 402 27.25 -38.87 -0.77
CA LEU A 402 28.63 -38.40 -0.90
C LEU A 402 28.72 -36.87 -0.99
N GLY A 403 27.68 -36.20 -1.49
CA GLY A 403 27.65 -34.74 -1.59
C GLY A 403 26.37 -34.20 -2.22
N CYS A 404 26.29 -32.87 -2.34
CA CYS A 404 25.21 -32.19 -3.03
C CYS A 404 25.74 -30.98 -3.81
N CYS A 405 25.06 -30.64 -4.91
CA CYS A 405 25.23 -29.37 -5.60
C CYS A 405 23.94 -28.55 -5.45
N ILE A 406 24.10 -27.29 -5.07
CA ILE A 406 22.99 -26.34 -4.87
C ILE A 406 23.40 -25.05 -5.59
N GLN A 407 23.00 -24.92 -6.86
CA GLN A 407 23.29 -23.74 -7.66
C GLN A 407 22.03 -23.28 -8.39
N GLY A 408 21.53 -22.09 -8.03
CA GLY A 408 20.29 -21.56 -8.60
C GLY A 408 19.07 -22.44 -8.31
N THR A 409 18.36 -22.84 -9.37
CA THR A 409 17.19 -23.74 -9.31
C THR A 409 17.58 -25.22 -9.41
N GLU A 410 18.82 -25.55 -9.80
CA GLU A 410 19.28 -26.92 -9.93
C GLU A 410 19.75 -27.47 -8.58
N LYS A 411 19.18 -28.62 -8.22
CA LYS A 411 19.53 -29.37 -7.01
C LYS A 411 19.93 -30.78 -7.43
N MET A 412 21.17 -31.17 -7.11
CA MET A 412 21.67 -32.51 -7.39
C MET A 412 22.19 -33.15 -6.10
N LEU A 413 21.88 -34.43 -5.93
CA LEU A 413 22.38 -35.28 -4.83
C LEU A 413 23.31 -36.33 -5.42
N ILE A 414 24.49 -36.48 -4.83
CA ILE A 414 25.52 -37.43 -5.27
C ILE A 414 25.56 -38.57 -4.26
N TYR A 415 25.21 -39.77 -4.69
CA TYR A 415 25.22 -40.99 -3.86
C TYR A 415 26.39 -41.89 -4.21
N GLU A 416 26.73 -42.80 -3.29
CA GLU A 416 27.60 -43.93 -3.59
C GLU A 416 26.99 -44.79 -4.70
N TYR A 417 27.84 -45.25 -5.61
CA TYR A 417 27.40 -46.03 -6.76
C TYR A 417 26.79 -47.37 -6.31
N MET A 418 25.55 -47.62 -6.73
CA MET A 418 24.85 -48.87 -6.47
C MET A 418 24.98 -49.80 -7.68
N PRO A 419 25.86 -50.81 -7.65
CA PRO A 419 26.04 -51.72 -8.79
C PRO A 419 24.77 -52.52 -9.11
N ASN A 420 23.91 -52.75 -8.11
CA ASN A 420 22.67 -53.51 -8.25
C ASN A 420 21.41 -52.64 -8.38
N LYS A 421 21.54 -51.31 -8.55
CA LYS A 421 20.42 -50.34 -8.63
C LYS A 421 19.55 -50.29 -7.35
N SER A 422 18.54 -49.41 -7.36
CA SER A 422 17.60 -49.20 -6.25
C SER A 422 16.71 -50.42 -6.02
N LEU A 423 16.34 -50.66 -4.76
CA LEU A 423 15.37 -51.69 -4.39
C LEU A 423 14.02 -51.51 -5.10
N ASP A 424 13.68 -50.27 -5.47
CA ASP A 424 12.48 -49.96 -6.26
C ASP A 424 12.43 -50.75 -7.58
N SER A 425 13.57 -50.93 -8.26
CA SER A 425 13.62 -51.69 -9.51
C SER A 425 13.33 -53.19 -9.35
N PHE A 426 13.45 -53.72 -8.14
CA PHE A 426 13.10 -55.10 -7.78
C PHE A 426 11.68 -55.22 -7.21
N ILE A 427 11.16 -54.16 -6.59
CA ILE A 427 9.82 -54.14 -5.98
C ILE A 427 8.75 -53.76 -7.03
N PHE A 428 9.04 -52.83 -7.94
CA PHE A 428 8.06 -52.22 -8.86
C PHE A 428 8.38 -52.47 -10.33
N GLY A 429 9.07 -53.57 -10.65
CA GLY A 429 9.64 -53.89 -11.95
C GLY A 429 8.87 -53.36 -13.18
N LEU A 430 9.58 -52.53 -13.97
CA LEU A 430 9.29 -52.02 -15.32
C LEU A 430 8.34 -50.80 -15.44
N SER A 431 8.90 -49.59 -15.53
CA SER A 431 8.90 -48.81 -16.78
C SER A 431 9.66 -47.49 -16.66
N LEU A 432 10.65 -47.31 -17.54
CA LEU A 432 11.03 -46.11 -18.31
C LEU A 432 12.52 -46.18 -18.63
N SER A 433 12.82 -46.62 -19.85
CA SER A 433 14.15 -46.57 -20.43
C SER A 433 14.49 -45.13 -20.83
N TRP A 434 15.52 -44.56 -20.20
CA TRP A 434 16.29 -43.47 -20.81
C TRP A 434 17.54 -44.10 -21.46
N LYS A 435 17.60 -44.08 -22.79
CA LYS A 435 18.84 -44.30 -23.54
C LYS A 435 19.51 -42.95 -23.73
N SER A 436 20.70 -42.79 -23.19
CA SER A 436 21.62 -41.69 -23.51
C SER A 436 22.48 -42.07 -24.72
N PHE A 437 22.42 -41.24 -25.77
CA PHE A 437 23.59 -40.78 -26.51
C PHE A 437 23.57 -39.26 -26.49
#